data_AF-A0A818NS01-F1
#
_entry.id   AF-A0A818NS01-F1
#
_cell.length_a   1.000
_cell.length_b   1.000
_cell.length_c   1.000
_cell.angle_alpha   90.00
_cell.angle_beta   90.00
_cell.angle_gamma   90.00
#
_symmetry.space_group_name_H-M   'P 1'
#
loop_
_entity.id
_entity.type
_entity.pdbx_description
1 polymer ?
#
loop_
_entity_poly.entity_id
_entity_poly.type
_entity_poly.pdbx_seq_one_letter_code
_entity_poly.pdbx_strand_id
1 'polypeptide(L)'
;MLTRYSYKTTKQRKPIDWQTGIILYRSSLIFIIHFILIGINIIGWSSYGINHVLIFELDPRSHITHEEILESASLLSLIWIISFIIFILCEYHRLESNWQSMIFIFLIIFLLFNPLNIMHRSARYWFCKELFRIFSAPFHTVTFADF
;
A
#
# COMPACT_ATOMS: atom_id res chain seq x y z
N MET A 1 21.87 -16.18 -47.69
CA MET A 1 22.16 -14.88 -47.01
C MET A 1 20.91 -14.23 -46.39
N LEU A 2 19.70 -14.47 -46.91
CA LEU A 2 18.44 -13.88 -46.40
C LEU A 2 17.87 -14.54 -45.12
N THR A 3 18.31 -15.75 -44.78
CA THR A 3 17.94 -16.36 -43.49
C THR A 3 18.51 -15.53 -42.33
N ARG A 4 19.72 -14.95 -42.50
CA ARG A 4 20.38 -13.85 -41.75
C ARG A 4 19.55 -13.01 -40.76
N TYR A 5 18.45 -12.50 -41.29
CA TYR A 5 17.72 -11.37 -40.72
C TYR A 5 16.47 -11.80 -39.97
N SER A 6 15.90 -12.97 -40.31
CA SER A 6 14.66 -13.45 -39.68
C SER A 6 14.85 -13.83 -38.20
N TYR A 7 16.07 -14.21 -37.81
CA TYR A 7 16.38 -14.52 -36.40
C TYR A 7 16.64 -13.28 -35.53
N LYS A 8 16.90 -12.11 -36.13
CA LYS A 8 17.05 -10.86 -35.38
C LYS A 8 15.70 -10.17 -35.11
N THR A 9 14.66 -10.47 -35.89
CA THR A 9 13.30 -9.94 -35.67
C THR A 9 12.50 -10.77 -34.67
N THR A 10 12.96 -11.99 -34.35
CA THR A 10 12.53 -12.73 -33.16
C THR A 10 13.27 -12.18 -31.94
N LYS A 11 13.00 -10.92 -31.58
CA LYS A 11 13.29 -10.43 -30.22
C LYS A 11 12.68 -11.47 -29.27
N GLN A 12 13.54 -12.25 -28.61
CA GLN A 12 13.16 -13.37 -27.74
C GLN A 12 11.90 -12.99 -26.97
N ARG A 13 10.79 -13.72 -27.20
CA ARG A 13 9.57 -13.56 -26.40
C ARG A 13 9.97 -13.87 -24.96
N LYS A 14 10.19 -12.84 -24.14
CA LYS A 14 10.22 -13.04 -22.70
C LYS A 14 8.81 -13.49 -22.30
N PRO A 15 8.66 -14.64 -21.62
CA PRO A 15 7.37 -15.04 -21.08
C PRO A 15 6.92 -13.99 -20.06
N ILE A 16 5.60 -13.89 -19.89
CA ILE A 16 4.99 -12.99 -18.91
C ILE A 16 5.58 -13.29 -17.54
N ASP A 17 6.25 -12.31 -16.94
CA ASP A 17 6.90 -12.46 -15.65
C ASP A 17 5.92 -12.15 -14.51
N TRP A 18 4.94 -13.04 -14.37
CA TRP A 18 3.93 -12.98 -13.31
C TRP A 18 4.57 -13.03 -11.91
N GLN A 19 5.75 -13.64 -11.77
CA GLN A 19 6.48 -13.70 -10.51
C GLN A 19 6.95 -12.32 -10.10
N THR A 20 7.53 -11.56 -11.03
CA THR A 20 7.93 -10.18 -10.80
C THR A 20 6.73 -9.32 -10.39
N GLY A 21 5.58 -9.44 -11.07
CA GLY A 21 4.35 -8.77 -10.68
C GLY A 21 3.92 -9.08 -9.24
N ILE A 22 3.87 -10.36 -8.86
CA ILE A 22 3.50 -10.77 -7.50
C ILE A 22 4.50 -10.22 -6.47
N ILE A 23 5.81 -10.29 -6.73
CA ILE A 23 6.85 -9.84 -5.80
C ILE A 23 6.75 -8.33 -5.54
N LEU A 24 6.50 -7.53 -6.59
CA LEU A 24 6.37 -6.08 -6.51
C LEU A 24 5.09 -5.64 -5.79
N TYR A 25 3.96 -6.28 -6.10
CA TYR A 25 2.65 -5.83 -5.64
C TYR A 25 2.23 -6.42 -4.29
N ARG A 26 2.73 -7.61 -3.90
CA ARG A 26 2.36 -8.24 -2.62
C ARG A 26 2.79 -7.43 -1.40
N SER A 27 3.97 -6.80 -1.45
CA SER A 27 4.54 -6.07 -0.31
C SER A 27 3.80 -4.76 -0.07
N SER A 28 3.42 -4.04 -1.12
CA SER A 28 2.58 -2.84 -0.98
C SER A 28 1.15 -3.19 -0.56
N LEU A 29 0.60 -4.29 -1.07
CA LEU A 29 -0.74 -4.76 -0.73
C LEU A 29 -0.89 -5.05 0.77
N ILE A 30 0.13 -5.65 1.41
CA ILE A 30 0.04 -6.00 2.83
C ILE A 30 -0.16 -4.77 3.72
N PHE A 31 0.49 -3.64 3.41
CA PHE A 31 0.33 -2.40 4.15
C PHE A 31 -1.07 -1.81 3.97
N ILE A 32 -1.60 -1.86 2.75
CA ILE A 32 -2.95 -1.37 2.44
C ILE A 32 -3.99 -2.22 3.17
N ILE A 33 -3.86 -3.55 3.13
CA ILE A 33 -4.75 -4.47 3.85
C ILE A 33 -4.69 -4.20 5.36
N HIS A 34 -3.49 -4.06 5.91
CA HIS A 34 -3.32 -3.76 7.34
C HIS A 34 -4.02 -2.44 7.72
N PHE A 35 -3.90 -1.40 6.89
CA PHE A 35 -4.57 -0.13 7.15
C PHE A 35 -6.10 -0.24 7.12
N ILE A 36 -6.66 -1.01 6.19
CA ILE A 36 -8.10 -1.31 6.14
C ILE A 36 -8.55 -2.10 7.38
N LEU A 37 -7.77 -3.11 7.78
CA LEU A 37 -8.07 -3.95 8.94
C LEU A 37 -8.10 -3.12 10.23
N ILE A 38 -7.19 -2.17 10.40
CA ILE A 38 -7.23 -1.22 11.52
C ILE A 38 -8.57 -0.46 11.52
N GLY A 39 -8.97 0.10 10.38
CA GLY A 39 -10.25 0.81 10.25
C GLY A 39 -11.45 -0.07 10.63
N ILE A 40 -11.47 -1.33 10.16
CA ILE A 40 -12.51 -2.31 10.50
C ILE A 40 -12.49 -2.64 12.00
N ASN A 41 -11.31 -2.84 12.59
CA ASN A 41 -11.16 -3.12 14.02
C ASN A 41 -11.70 -1.97 14.87
N ILE A 42 -11.41 -0.71 14.48
CA ILE A 42 -11.95 0.47 15.16
C ILE A 42 -13.48 0.49 15.09
N ILE A 43 -14.08 0.23 13.93
CA ILE A 43 -15.55 0.15 13.79
C ILE A 43 -16.14 -0.92 14.70
N GLY A 44 -15.58 -2.13 14.66
CA GLY A 44 -16.04 -3.26 15.45
C GLY A 44 -15.97 -2.96 16.95
N TRP A 45 -14.82 -2.51 17.43
CA TRP A 45 -14.62 -2.16 18.84
C TRP A 45 -15.48 -0.99 19.29
N SER A 46 -15.65 0.04 18.44
CA SER A 46 -16.55 1.16 18.73
C SER A 46 -18.00 0.69 18.88
N SER A 47 -18.42 -0.33 18.13
CA SER A 47 -19.78 -0.87 18.18
C SER A 47 -20.04 -1.71 19.45
N TYR A 48 -19.01 -2.32 20.03
CA TYR A 48 -19.07 -3.09 21.28
C TYR A 48 -18.69 -2.27 22.53
N GLY A 49 -18.45 -0.97 22.39
CA GLY A 49 -18.05 -0.09 23.52
C GLY A 49 -16.63 -0.36 24.05
N ILE A 50 -15.79 -1.05 23.27
CA ILE A 50 -14.39 -1.28 23.59
C ILE A 50 -13.61 0.01 23.30
N ASN A 51 -12.73 0.41 24.23
CA ASN A 51 -11.97 1.65 24.13
C ASN A 51 -10.83 1.54 23.08
N HIS A 52 -11.20 1.66 21.81
CA HIS A 52 -10.28 1.65 20.67
C HIS A 52 -9.25 2.80 20.71
N VAL A 53 -9.58 3.93 21.35
CA VAL A 53 -8.64 5.05 21.54
C VAL A 53 -7.46 4.64 22.42
N LEU A 54 -7.73 3.89 23.50
CA LEU A 54 -6.69 3.35 24.38
C LEU A 54 -5.90 2.24 23.69
N ILE A 55 -6.57 1.31 23.00
CA ILE A 55 -5.91 0.16 22.36
C ILE A 55 -4.92 0.61 21.29
N PHE A 56 -5.32 1.55 20.43
CA PHE A 56 -4.47 2.07 19.36
C PHE A 56 -3.64 3.29 19.75
N GLU A 57 -3.68 3.69 21.03
CA GLU A 57 -3.03 4.91 21.54
C GLU A 57 -3.28 6.13 20.63
N LEU A 58 -4.52 6.23 20.13
CA LEU A 58 -4.97 7.35 19.30
C LEU A 58 -4.94 8.61 20.15
N ASP A 59 -4.42 9.72 19.61
CA ASP A 59 -4.45 10.98 20.34
C ASP A 59 -5.91 11.46 20.46
N PRO A 60 -6.49 11.50 21.68
CA PRO A 60 -7.88 11.88 21.87
C PRO A 60 -8.17 13.33 21.44
N ARG A 61 -7.14 14.17 21.29
CA ARG A 61 -7.26 15.54 20.80
C ARG A 61 -7.35 15.64 19.28
N SER A 62 -6.89 14.60 18.57
CA SER A 62 -6.85 14.57 17.11
C SER A 62 -8.14 14.07 16.48
N HIS A 63 -9.10 13.59 17.29
CA HIS A 63 -10.43 13.07 16.89
C HIS A 63 -10.43 12.29 15.57
N ILE A 64 -9.41 11.45 15.35
CA ILE A 64 -9.31 10.63 14.14
C ILE A 64 -10.51 9.69 14.12
N THR A 65 -11.37 9.85 13.12
CA THR A 65 -12.56 9.00 12.97
C THR A 65 -12.22 7.74 12.18
N HIS A 66 -13.02 6.69 12.38
CA HIS A 66 -12.89 5.47 11.57
C HIS A 66 -13.17 5.72 10.08
N GLU A 67 -14.02 6.71 9.77
CA GLU A 67 -14.29 7.16 8.41
C GLU A 67 -13.03 7.75 7.76
N GLU A 68 -12.28 8.62 8.46
CA GLU A 68 -11.04 9.20 7.94
C GLU A 68 -9.96 8.16 7.65
N ILE A 69 -9.85 7.14 8.51
CA ILE A 69 -8.92 6.01 8.34
C ILE A 69 -9.32 5.19 7.12
N LEU A 70 -10.59 4.79 7.01
CA LEU A 70 -11.07 3.97 5.90
C LEU A 70 -11.10 4.74 4.57
N GLU A 71 -11.42 6.03 4.58
CA GLU A 71 -11.34 6.88 3.39
C GLU A 71 -9.90 6.95 2.89
N SER A 72 -8.94 7.19 3.79
CA SER A 72 -7.51 7.21 3.43
C SER A 72 -7.04 5.85 2.90
N ALA A 73 -7.44 4.76 3.54
CA ALA A 73 -7.09 3.40 3.13
C ALA A 73 -7.73 3.00 1.80
N SER A 74 -8.97 3.40 1.54
CA SER A 74 -9.69 3.13 0.29
C SER A 74 -9.14 3.92 -0.90
N LEU A 75 -8.71 5.17 -0.69
CA LEU A 75 -8.03 5.95 -1.72
C LEU A 75 -6.66 5.35 -2.07
N LEU A 76 -5.90 4.89 -1.07
CA LEU A 76 -4.64 4.16 -1.30
C LEU A 76 -4.90 2.84 -2.06
N SER A 77 -5.94 2.09 -1.70
CA SER A 77 -6.28 0.85 -2.38
C SER A 77 -6.72 1.08 -3.83
N LEU A 78 -7.48 2.15 -4.10
CA LEU A 78 -7.88 2.53 -5.45
C LEU A 78 -6.66 2.84 -6.34
N ILE A 79 -5.72 3.64 -5.84
CA ILE A 79 -4.48 3.96 -6.56
C ILE A 79 -3.67 2.69 -6.84
N TRP A 80 -3.60 1.78 -5.87
CA TRP A 80 -2.92 0.50 -6.02
C TRP A 80 -3.60 -0.39 -7.06
N ILE A 81 -4.93 -0.47 -7.08
CA ILE A 81 -5.69 -1.27 -8.06
C ILE A 81 -5.46 -0.71 -9.47
N ILE A 82 -5.53 0.62 -9.63
CA ILE A 82 -5.25 1.29 -10.92
C ILE A 82 -3.82 0.96 -11.39
N SER A 83 -2.84 1.04 -10.48
CA SER A 83 -1.46 0.67 -10.77
C SER A 83 -1.33 -0.78 -11.25
N PHE A 84 -1.96 -1.70 -10.53
CA PHE A 84 -1.92 -3.13 -10.84
C PHE A 84 -2.58 -3.44 -12.18
N ILE A 85 -3.72 -2.80 -12.49
CA ILE A 85 -4.38 -2.91 -13.79
C ILE A 85 -3.46 -2.39 -14.90
N ILE A 86 -2.82 -1.23 -14.72
CA ILE A 86 -1.89 -0.69 -15.72
C ILE A 86 -0.71 -1.63 -15.93
N PHE A 87 -0.16 -2.21 -14.88
CA PHE A 87 0.90 -3.22 -14.99
C PHE A 87 0.47 -4.42 -15.84
N ILE A 88 -0.73 -4.97 -15.60
CA ILE A 88 -1.30 -6.07 -16.39
C ILE A 88 -1.47 -5.65 -17.86
N LEU A 89 -1.98 -4.44 -18.11
CA LEU A 89 -2.17 -3.91 -19.46
C LEU A 89 -0.83 -3.71 -20.19
N CYS A 90 0.19 -3.15 -19.53
CA CYS A 90 1.52 -2.99 -20.09
C CYS A 90 2.14 -4.35 -20.45
N GLU A 91 1.98 -5.35 -19.60
CA GLU A 91 2.46 -6.71 -19.83
C GLU A 91 1.70 -7.37 -20.99
N TYR A 92 0.38 -7.18 -21.06
CA TYR A 92 -0.48 -7.65 -22.16
C TYR A 92 -0.09 -7.01 -23.51
N HIS A 93 0.18 -5.70 -23.52
CA HIS A 93 0.61 -4.94 -24.69
C HIS A 93 2.12 -5.00 -24.97
N ARG A 94 2.90 -5.71 -24.15
CA ARG A 94 4.38 -5.86 -24.25
C ARG A 94 5.15 -4.55 -24.23
N LEU A 95 4.66 -3.59 -23.45
CA LEU A 95 5.40 -2.37 -23.13
C LEU A 95 6.43 -2.68 -22.04
N GLU A 96 7.54 -1.93 -21.99
CA GLU A 96 8.52 -2.10 -20.92
C GLU A 96 7.91 -1.65 -19.57
N SER A 97 7.43 -2.62 -18.78
CA SER A 97 6.55 -2.40 -17.63
C SER A 97 7.29 -2.04 -16.32
N ASN A 98 8.62 -2.17 -16.28
CA ASN A 98 9.38 -2.13 -15.02
C ASN A 98 9.34 -0.77 -14.30
N TRP A 99 9.29 0.34 -15.03
CA TRP A 99 9.30 1.68 -14.44
C TRP A 99 7.97 2.06 -13.81
N GLN A 100 6.87 1.53 -14.34
CA GLN A 100 5.52 1.88 -13.92
C GLN A 100 5.30 1.53 -12.45
N SER A 101 5.63 0.30 -12.05
CA SER A 101 5.46 -0.16 -10.67
C SER A 101 6.32 0.62 -9.67
N MET A 102 7.53 1.04 -10.06
CA MET A 102 8.39 1.87 -9.22
C MET A 102 7.80 3.27 -8.97
N ILE A 103 7.27 3.91 -10.03
CA ILE A 103 6.61 5.21 -9.93
C ILE A 103 5.40 5.12 -8.99
N PHE A 104 4.64 4.03 -9.07
CA PHE A 104 3.48 3.84 -8.20
C PHE A 104 3.82 3.60 -6.73
N ILE A 105 4.86 2.81 -6.45
CA ILE A 105 5.36 2.64 -5.08
C ILE A 105 5.82 4.01 -4.54
N PHE A 106 6.57 4.77 -5.35
CA PHE A 106 6.99 6.11 -4.97
C PHE A 106 5.80 7.05 -4.73
N LEU A 107 4.75 6.98 -5.55
CA LEU A 107 3.53 7.74 -5.37
C LEU A 107 2.81 7.39 -4.06
N ILE A 108 2.70 6.10 -3.73
CA ILE A 108 2.10 5.63 -2.47
C ILE A 108 2.90 6.17 -1.27
N ILE A 109 4.23 6.05 -1.30
CA ILE A 109 5.12 6.57 -0.25
C ILE A 109 4.97 8.08 -0.14
N PHE A 110 5.06 8.79 -1.27
CA PHE A 110 4.91 10.24 -1.33
C PHE A 110 3.57 10.68 -0.73
N LEU A 111 2.47 10.02 -1.12
CA LEU A 111 1.14 10.31 -0.61
C LEU A 111 1.00 9.99 0.88
N LEU A 112 1.70 8.98 1.39
CA LEU A 112 1.72 8.66 2.82
C LEU A 112 2.41 9.77 3.63
N PHE A 113 3.58 10.23 3.19
CA PHE A 113 4.41 11.23 3.87
C PHE A 113 4.06 12.68 3.53
N ASN A 114 3.19 12.91 2.54
CA ASN A 114 2.84 14.24 2.05
C ASN A 114 2.32 15.13 3.19
N PRO A 115 2.95 16.28 3.48
CA PRO A 115 2.52 17.17 4.56
C PRO A 115 1.21 17.91 4.28
N LEU A 116 0.72 17.90 3.04
CA LEU A 116 -0.54 18.54 2.65
C LEU A 116 -1.75 17.86 3.30
N ASN A 117 -2.83 18.61 3.55
CA ASN A 117 -4.13 18.10 4.05
C ASN A 117 -4.93 17.34 2.97
N ILE A 118 -4.24 16.56 2.14
CA ILE A 118 -4.83 15.64 1.19
C ILE A 118 -4.95 14.29 1.92
N MET A 119 -6.12 13.62 1.86
CA MET A 119 -6.36 12.32 2.50
C MET A 119 -6.04 12.31 3.99
N HIS A 120 -6.75 13.12 4.78
CA HIS A 120 -6.73 13.11 6.25
C HIS A 120 -5.34 12.93 6.85
N ARG A 121 -4.58 14.04 6.87
CA ARG A 121 -3.19 14.09 7.33
C ARG A 121 -2.98 13.39 8.68
N SER A 122 -3.89 13.58 9.64
CA SER A 122 -3.82 12.97 10.97
C SER A 122 -3.82 11.44 10.90
N ALA A 123 -4.72 10.84 10.11
CA ALA A 123 -4.80 9.39 9.91
C ALA A 123 -3.52 8.82 9.27
N ARG A 124 -2.95 9.51 8.26
CA ARG A 124 -1.72 9.07 7.60
C ARG A 124 -0.50 9.13 8.52
N TYR A 125 -0.33 10.22 9.26
CA TYR A 125 0.78 10.36 10.21
C TYR A 125 0.68 9.35 11.34
N TRP A 126 -0.53 9.13 11.86
CA TRP A 126 -0.78 8.10 12.86
C TRP A 126 -0.41 6.71 12.31
N PHE A 127 -0.84 6.38 11.10
CA PHE A 127 -0.49 5.11 10.45
C PHE A 127 1.03 4.96 10.23
N CYS A 128 1.73 6.01 9.80
CA CYS A 128 3.20 5.99 9.67
C CYS A 128 3.88 5.74 11.02
N LYS A 129 3.38 6.36 12.10
CA LYS A 129 3.88 6.15 13.46
C LYS A 129 3.66 4.71 13.90
N GLU A 130 2.50 4.14 13.60
CA GLU A 130 2.17 2.76 13.93
C GLU A 130 3.06 1.76 13.19
N LEU A 131 3.25 1.94 11.87
CA LEU A 131 4.21 1.13 11.11
C LEU A 131 5.63 1.23 11.69
N PHE A 132 6.07 2.43 12.09
CA PHE A 132 7.38 2.61 12.71
C PHE A 132 7.51 1.83 14.03
N ARG A 133 6.47 1.76 14.85
CA ARG A 133 6.45 0.94 16.06
C ARG A 133 6.54 -0.54 15.73
N ILE A 134 5.73 -1.03 14.79
CA ILE A 134 5.76 -2.44 14.37
C ILE A 134 7.17 -2.83 13.88
N PHE A 135 7.83 -1.98 13.09
CA PHE A 135 9.19 -2.25 12.61
C PHE A 135 10.26 -2.14 13.71
N SER A 136 10.05 -1.29 14.71
CA SER A 136 10.97 -1.12 15.85
C SER A 136 10.64 -2.03 17.05
N ALA A 137 9.56 -2.80 16.97
CA ALA A 137 9.12 -3.75 18.00
C ALA A 137 10.23 -4.71 18.48
N PRO A 138 11.17 -5.22 17.64
CA PRO A 138 12.27 -6.04 18.13
C PRO A 138 13.22 -5.33 19.11
N PHE A 139 13.22 -4.00 19.14
CA PHE A 139 14.14 -3.17 19.93
C PHE A 139 13.48 -2.54 21.17
N HIS A 140 12.17 -2.71 21.34
CA HIS A 140 11.40 -2.08 22.41
C HIS A 140 10.44 -3.07 23.06
N THR A 141 9.93 -2.74 24.24
CA THR A 141 8.90 -3.54 24.89
C THR A 141 7.59 -3.41 24.10
N VAL A 142 7.07 -4.54 23.62
CA VAL A 142 5.80 -4.57 22.88
C VAL A 142 4.65 -4.10 23.77
N THR A 143 3.85 -3.22 23.23
CA THR A 143 2.65 -2.64 23.82
C THR A 143 1.42 -3.22 23.14
N PHE A 144 0.25 -3.00 23.74
CA PHE A 144 -1.00 -3.56 23.23
C PHE A 144 -1.37 -3.07 21.82
N ALA A 145 -0.90 -1.87 21.45
CA ALA A 145 -1.11 -1.29 20.13
C ALA A 145 -0.28 -1.97 19.01
N ASP A 146 0.80 -2.68 19.36
CA ASP A 146 1.71 -3.29 18.37
C ASP A 146 1.21 -4.65 17.83
N PHE A 147 0.04 -5.13 18.30
CA PHE A 147 -0.61 -6.40 17.93
C PHE A 147 -1.77 -6.19 16.94
#